data_AF-A0A933GNJ3-F1
#
_entry.id   AF-A0A933GNJ3-F1
#
_cell.length_a   1.000
_cell.length_b   1.000
_cell.length_c   1.000
_cell.angle_alpha   90.00
_cell.angle_beta   90.00
_cell.angle_gamma   90.00
#
_symmetry.space_group_name_H-M   'P 1'
#
loop_
_entity.id
_entity.type
_entity.pdbx_description
1 polymer ?
#
loop_
_entity_poly.entity_id
_entity_poly.type
_entity_poly.pdbx_seq_one_letter_code
_entity_poly.pdbx_strand_id
1 'polypeptide(L)'
;MKSAIELAMERSKRMSGGEEPSLSEEQKKEISEIRTKYKAKIAEAEILLQEEEPRVKEITKLQEECEARIQEVYRKALKSKN
;
A
#
# COMPACT_ATOMS: atom_id res chain seq x y z
N MET A 1 13.97 11.34 -1.44
CA MET A 1 14.52 10.43 -0.40
C MET A 1 13.83 9.10 -0.59
N LYS A 2 14.55 7.99 -0.70
CA LYS A 2 13.93 6.66 -0.76
C LYS A 2 13.32 6.34 0.62
N SER A 3 12.09 5.86 0.67
CA SER A 3 11.47 5.50 1.95
C SER A 3 12.21 4.30 2.57
N ALA A 4 12.28 4.21 3.90
CA ALA A 4 12.94 3.11 4.61
C ALA A 4 12.42 1.73 4.16
N ILE A 5 11.19 1.69 3.65
CA ILE A 5 10.51 0.50 3.12
C ILE A 5 10.96 0.14 1.71
N GLU A 6 11.20 1.11 0.82
CA GLU A 6 11.84 0.83 -0.47
C GLU A 6 13.22 0.20 -0.24
N LEU A 7 13.96 0.67 0.77
CA LEU A 7 15.23 0.09 1.16
C LEU A 7 15.08 -1.36 1.67
N ALA A 8 13.99 -1.66 2.39
CA ALA A 8 13.69 -2.98 2.91
C ALA A 8 13.22 -3.95 1.79
N MET A 9 12.39 -3.49 0.86
CA MET A 9 12.00 -4.23 -0.34
C MET A 9 13.18 -4.44 -1.29
N GLU A 10 14.06 -3.45 -1.46
CA GLU A 10 15.28 -3.55 -2.28
C GLU A 10 16.28 -4.55 -1.63
N ARG A 11 16.37 -4.58 -0.29
CA ARG A 11 17.12 -5.61 0.45
C ARG A 11 16.50 -7.01 0.30
N SER A 12 15.17 -7.12 0.38
CA SER A 12 14.46 -8.38 0.20
C SER A 12 14.54 -8.90 -1.24
N LYS A 13 14.43 -8.01 -2.24
CA LYS A 13 14.70 -8.28 -3.67
C LYS A 13 16.13 -8.79 -3.87
N ARG A 14 17.13 -8.16 -3.25
CA ARG A 14 18.53 -8.61 -3.33
C ARG A 14 18.77 -9.97 -2.69
N MET A 15 18.10 -10.29 -1.58
CA MET A 15 18.23 -11.59 -0.90
C MET A 15 17.48 -12.73 -1.61
N SER A 16 16.41 -12.43 -2.35
CA SER A 16 15.60 -13.43 -3.08
C SER A 16 15.99 -13.59 -4.56
N GLY A 17 17.15 -13.09 -4.99
CA GLY A 17 17.60 -13.24 -6.39
C GLY A 17 16.83 -12.38 -7.40
N GLY A 18 16.26 -11.25 -6.99
CA GLY A 18 15.66 -10.25 -7.89
C GLY A 18 14.17 -10.40 -8.16
N GLU A 19 13.52 -11.47 -7.70
CA GLU A 19 12.09 -11.67 -7.91
C GLU A 19 11.27 -10.90 -6.86
N GLU A 20 10.29 -10.11 -7.32
CA GLU A 20 9.22 -9.62 -6.44
C GLU A 20 8.58 -10.81 -5.74
N PRO A 21 8.21 -10.70 -4.45
CA PRO A 21 7.51 -11.78 -3.79
C PRO A 21 6.30 -12.16 -4.64
N SER A 22 6.31 -13.40 -5.16
CA SER A 22 5.23 -13.90 -6.03
C SER A 22 3.94 -13.90 -5.24
N LEU A 23 3.14 -12.84 -5.41
CA LEU A 23 1.83 -12.74 -4.80
C LEU A 23 0.90 -13.78 -5.44
N SER A 24 0.12 -14.47 -4.62
CA SER A 24 -0.96 -15.31 -5.12
C SER A 24 -2.04 -14.46 -5.80
N GLU A 25 -2.86 -15.08 -6.65
CA GLU A 25 -4.00 -14.39 -7.28
C GLU A 25 -4.95 -13.81 -6.23
N GLU A 26 -5.11 -14.48 -5.09
CA GLU A 26 -5.91 -14.01 -3.96
C GLU A 26 -5.31 -12.76 -3.29
N GLN A 27 -3.99 -12.72 -3.10
CA GLN A 27 -3.29 -11.55 -2.55
C GLN A 27 -3.31 -10.35 -3.51
N LYS A 28 -3.19 -10.60 -4.82
CA LYS A 28 -3.35 -9.55 -5.84
C LYS A 28 -4.75 -8.99 -5.84
N LYS A 29 -5.76 -9.86 -5.72
CA LYS A 29 -7.17 -9.46 -5.59
C LYS A 29 -7.37 -8.61 -4.34
N GLU A 30 -6.86 -9.04 -3.19
CA GLU A 30 -6.93 -8.31 -1.92
C GLU A 30 -6.33 -6.90 -2.06
N ILE A 31 -5.15 -6.77 -2.68
CA ILE A 31 -4.52 -5.46 -2.94
C ILE A 31 -5.39 -4.58 -3.85
N SER A 32 -6.01 -5.16 -4.89
CA SER A 32 -6.90 -4.44 -5.80
C SER A 32 -8.16 -3.93 -5.08
N GLU A 33 -8.73 -4.75 -4.19
CA GLU A 33 -9.87 -4.39 -3.36
C GLU A 33 -9.51 -3.28 -2.37
N ILE A 34 -8.35 -3.35 -1.73
CA ILE A 34 -7.82 -2.29 -0.85
C ILE A 34 -7.69 -0.98 -1.63
N ARG A 35 -7.05 -1.00 -2.80
CA ARG A 35 -6.89 0.19 -3.64
C ARG A 35 -8.23 0.80 -4.04
N THR A 36 -9.18 -0.03 -4.45
CA THR A 36 -10.51 0.42 -4.86
C THR A 36 -11.24 1.08 -3.70
N LYS A 37 -11.19 0.47 -2.51
CA LYS A 37 -11.80 1.01 -1.29
C LYS A 37 -11.21 2.35 -0.89
N TYR A 38 -9.89 2.47 -0.86
CA TYR A 38 -9.25 3.74 -0.47
C TYR A 38 -9.39 4.81 -1.55
N LYS A 39 -9.43 4.44 -2.84
CA LYS A 39 -9.77 5.39 -3.91
C LYS A 39 -11.15 6.01 -3.72
N ALA A 40 -12.15 5.21 -3.34
CA ALA A 40 -13.48 5.73 -3.04
C ALA A 40 -13.47 6.69 -1.83
N LYS A 41 -12.74 6.34 -0.76
CA LYS A 41 -12.58 7.22 0.41
C LYS A 41 -11.88 8.54 0.09
N ILE A 42 -10.84 8.49 -0.75
CA ILE A 42 -10.12 9.70 -1.19
C ILE A 42 -11.07 10.58 -2.01
N ALA A 43 -11.81 10.01 -2.96
CA ALA A 43 -12.80 10.77 -3.74
C ALA A 43 -13.89 11.38 -2.85
N GLU A 44 -14.35 10.67 -1.82
CA GLU A 44 -15.28 11.21 -0.82
C GLU A 44 -14.67 12.39 -0.05
N ALA A 45 -13.42 12.25 0.42
CA ALA A 45 -12.70 13.33 1.11
C ALA A 45 -12.48 14.55 0.20
N GLU A 46 -12.18 14.33 -1.09
CA GLU A 46 -12.04 15.40 -2.09
C GLU A 46 -13.34 16.19 -2.31
N ILE A 47 -14.49 15.54 -2.18
CA ILE A 47 -15.81 16.18 -2.35
C ILE A 47 -16.26 16.85 -1.04
N LEU A 48 -16.08 16.17 0.10
CA LEU A 48 -16.59 16.59 1.39
C LEU A 48 -15.80 17.76 1.99
N LEU A 49 -14.47 17.74 1.88
CA LEU A 49 -13.61 18.73 2.51
C LEU A 49 -13.36 19.89 1.56
N GLN A 50 -14.09 20.99 1.73
CA GLN A 50 -13.97 22.16 0.86
C GLN A 50 -12.65 22.90 1.04
N GLU A 51 -12.14 22.99 2.28
CA GLU A 51 -10.87 23.64 2.58
C GLU A 51 -9.65 22.76 2.20
N GLU A 52 -8.63 23.39 1.62
CA GLU A 52 -7.47 22.69 1.07
C GLU A 52 -6.62 21.98 2.13
N GLU A 53 -6.27 22.67 3.23
CA GLU A 53 -5.46 22.10 4.30
C GLU A 53 -6.03 20.80 4.91
N PRO A 54 -7.29 20.76 5.41
CA PRO A 54 -7.85 19.54 5.97
C PRO A 54 -8.03 18.45 4.91
N ARG A 55 -8.35 18.82 3.66
CA ARG A 55 -8.46 17.89 2.53
C ARG A 55 -7.13 17.18 2.26
N VAL A 56 -6.05 17.94 2.12
CA VAL A 56 -4.72 17.38 1.86
C VAL A 56 -4.26 16.50 3.01
N LYS A 57 -4.48 16.91 4.27
CA LYS A 57 -4.15 16.11 5.45
C LYS A 57 -4.89 14.77 5.47
N GLU A 58 -6.20 14.77 5.22
CA GLU A 58 -7.00 13.55 5.22
C GLU A 58 -6.63 12.62 4.05
N ILE A 59 -6.44 13.18 2.84
CA ILE A 59 -6.01 12.39 1.67
C ILE A 59 -4.65 11.74 1.92
N THR A 60 -3.69 12.50 2.47
CA THR A 60 -2.35 11.97 2.80
C THR A 60 -2.45 10.80 3.77
N LYS A 61 -3.24 10.96 4.84
CA LYS A 61 -3.48 9.90 5.82
C LYS A 61 -4.13 8.65 5.20
N LEU A 62 -5.14 8.84 4.36
CA LEU A 62 -5.80 7.74 3.64
C LEU A 62 -4.83 7.02 2.69
N GLN A 63 -3.89 7.73 2.07
CA GLN A 63 -2.84 7.14 1.24
C GLN A 63 -1.85 6.32 2.07
N GLU A 64 -1.39 6.85 3.21
CA GLU A 64 -0.50 6.13 4.13
C GLU A 64 -1.15 4.86 4.68
N GLU A 65 -2.44 4.94 5.06
CA GLU A 65 -3.21 3.77 5.50
C GLU A 65 -3.36 2.73 4.38
N CYS A 66 -3.69 3.16 3.17
CA CYS A 66 -3.81 2.28 2.00
C CYS A 66 -2.49 1.54 1.76
N GLU A 67 -1.37 2.26 1.79
CA GLU A 67 -0.04 1.69 1.63
C GLU A 67 0.27 0.72 2.77
N ALA A 68 0.04 1.09 4.02
CA ALA A 68 0.27 0.21 5.18
C ALA A 68 -0.52 -1.11 5.09
N ARG A 69 -1.78 -1.06 4.63
CA ARG A 69 -2.58 -2.28 4.43
C ARG A 69 -2.05 -3.14 3.29
N ILE A 70 -1.66 -2.55 2.18
CA ILE A 70 -1.03 -3.28 1.06
C ILE A 70 0.28 -3.92 1.53
N GLN A 71 1.09 -3.21 2.32
CA GLN A 71 2.33 -3.73 2.89
C GLN A 71 2.08 -4.92 3.83
N GLU A 72 0.98 -4.93 4.57
CA GLU A 72 0.60 -6.09 5.38
C GLU A 72 0.35 -7.32 4.51
N VAL A 73 -0.29 -7.17 3.35
CA VAL A 73 -0.50 -8.27 2.39
C VAL A 73 0.85 -8.80 1.89
N TYR A 74 1.77 -7.90 1.50
CA TYR A 74 3.13 -8.30 1.12
C TYR A 74 3.88 -9.03 2.24
N ARG A 75 3.75 -8.55 3.48
CA ARG A 75 4.38 -9.18 4.65
C ARG A 75 3.83 -10.56 4.94
N LYS A 76 2.51 -10.75 4.79
CA LYS A 76 1.86 -12.07 4.91
C LYS A 76 2.34 -13.02 3.81
N ALA A 77 2.46 -12.54 2.57
CA ALA A 77 2.97 -13.33 1.46
C ALA A 77 4.39 -13.84 1.70
N LEU A 78 5.27 -13.00 2.25
CA LEU A 78 6.63 -13.39 2.61
C LEU A 78 6.69 -14.42 3.74
N LYS A 79 5.83 -14.29 4.77
CA LYS A 79 5.77 -15.24 5.89
C LYS A 79 5.19 -16.59 5.49
N SER A 80 4.27 -16.63 4.52
CA SER A 80 3.63 -17.88 4.09
C SER A 80 4.54 -18.75 3.20
N LYS A 81 5.68 -18.21 2.74
CA LYS A 81 6.67 -18.93 1.92
C LYS A 81 7.73 -19.65 2.77
N ASN A 82 7.61 -19.59 4.11
CA ASN A 82 8.61 -20.03 5.08
C ASN A 82 8.01 -20.99 6.11
#